data_AF-F8PZ26-F1
#
_entry.id   AF-F8PZ26-F1
#
_cell.length_a   1.000
_cell.length_b   1.000
_cell.length_c   1.000
_cell.angle_alpha   90.00
_cell.angle_beta   90.00
_cell.angle_gamma   90.00
#
_symmetry.space_group_name_H-M   'P 1'
#
loop_
_entity.id
_entity.type
_entity.pdbx_description
1 polymer ?
#
loop_
_entity_poly.entity_id
_entity_poly.type
_entity_poly.pdbx_seq_one_letter_code
_entity_poly.pdbx_strand_id
1 'polypeptide(L)'
;MVAVKGDVHQRQRKILSPAFSAGQLRTFLPIFRHLASRLSQKWKDELEASVSHESAIINIPQMLARMTLDVIGETAFDYQFGALDDQKNELARVFRNLFVDSMLRPPAWDLLFKATWRYIPDPILHYVRHLPTREYSRFKQFLETAFRVGQDLVDQKASSTEKGGKDIMSILVQSSITDDAKKRLNNDEMLSQIATFLLAGHDTTANTLTWTLYELSKRPEDQKKIRDEIVAARKEMEARGDEDFVPSDFDSMLFMNAVIKETLRLHPIVPMLFREAASEDVIPLSQPIETVSGKIINQVPVSKGQVINISICTYNRLQSVWGEDADSWNPNRFLDDNKERQASVGVFANLMTFSAGIRACIGWRFAYVPSLTMASADPQTDYTRSCLYTECSRCKLFSRSLSRRSSSSILRGWTSCGSTRQSCHPPSKGRWRWGYSCLCMSRS
;
A
#
# COMPACT_ATOMS: atom_id res chain seq x y z
N MET A 1 -0.38 17.53 5.29
CA MET A 1 1.02 17.35 4.87
C MET A 1 1.17 16.92 3.41
N VAL A 2 0.38 15.97 2.90
CA VAL A 2 0.56 15.41 1.54
C VAL A 2 0.37 16.44 0.42
N ALA A 3 -0.65 17.31 0.52
CA ALA A 3 -1.00 18.27 -0.55
C ALA A 3 -0.37 19.67 -0.42
N VAL A 4 0.12 20.05 0.77
CA VAL A 4 0.61 21.41 1.03
C VAL A 4 2.03 21.63 0.49
N LYS A 5 2.36 22.87 0.12
CA LYS A 5 3.65 23.30 -0.47
C LYS A 5 4.45 24.20 0.50
N GLY A 6 5.74 24.39 0.23
CA GLY A 6 6.61 25.35 0.93
C GLY A 6 6.66 25.21 2.45
N ASP A 7 6.63 26.35 3.14
CA ASP A 7 6.81 26.46 4.59
C ASP A 7 5.72 25.76 5.39
N VAL A 8 4.48 25.71 4.86
CA VAL A 8 3.37 24.99 5.51
C VAL A 8 3.69 23.50 5.61
N HIS A 9 4.23 22.91 4.53
CA HIS A 9 4.68 21.52 4.58
C HIS A 9 5.81 21.32 5.60
N GLN A 10 6.82 22.20 5.59
CA GLN A 10 7.95 22.10 6.51
C GLN A 10 7.49 22.19 7.98
N ARG A 11 6.57 23.12 8.28
CA ARG A 11 5.94 23.28 9.59
C ARG A 11 5.19 22.01 10.02
N GLN A 12 4.25 21.55 9.21
CA GLN A 12 3.45 20.36 9.53
C GLN A 12 4.34 19.12 9.72
N ARG A 13 5.33 18.92 8.85
CA ARG A 13 6.28 17.80 8.97
C ARG A 13 7.11 17.89 10.24
N LYS A 14 7.59 19.09 10.60
CA LYS A 14 8.38 19.31 11.82
C LYS A 14 7.56 19.01 13.07
N ILE A 15 6.30 19.43 13.12
CA ILE A 15 5.37 19.15 14.23
C ILE A 15 5.18 17.64 14.39
N LEU A 16 5.00 16.91 13.29
CA LEU A 16 4.65 15.48 13.32
C LEU A 16 5.83 14.51 13.38
N SER A 17 7.05 14.96 13.09
CA SER A 17 8.24 14.10 13.08
C SER A 17 8.51 13.33 14.38
N PRO A 18 8.26 13.88 15.60
CA PRO A 18 8.48 13.14 16.85
C PRO A 18 7.67 11.85 16.98
N ALA A 19 6.44 11.81 16.43
CA ALA A 19 5.57 10.61 16.43
C ALA A 19 6.15 9.43 15.66
N PHE A 20 7.10 9.68 14.74
CA PHE A 20 7.74 8.66 13.91
C PHE A 20 9.20 8.44 14.29
N SER A 21 9.62 8.89 15.46
CA SER A 21 10.96 8.64 15.99
C SER A 21 11.16 7.15 16.30
N ALA A 22 12.40 6.66 16.22
CA ALA A 22 12.71 5.26 16.54
C ALA A 22 12.29 4.89 17.97
N GLY A 23 12.42 5.80 18.93
CA GLY A 23 11.95 5.60 20.30
C GLY A 23 10.45 5.37 20.38
N GLN A 24 9.65 6.18 19.68
CA GLN A 24 8.20 6.03 19.66
C GLN A 24 7.76 4.73 18.98
N LEU A 25 8.40 4.35 17.88
CA LEU A 25 8.03 3.13 17.15
C LEU A 25 8.24 1.86 17.98
N ARG A 26 9.22 1.86 18.89
CA ARG A 26 9.44 0.74 19.82
C ARG A 26 8.27 0.56 20.80
N THR A 27 7.58 1.64 21.17
CA THR A 27 6.43 1.55 22.09
C THR A 27 5.21 0.93 21.43
N PHE A 28 5.16 0.86 20.09
CA PHE A 28 4.04 0.26 19.35
C PHE A 28 4.17 -1.25 19.12
N LEU A 29 5.36 -1.82 19.38
CA LEU A 29 5.62 -3.23 19.15
C LEU A 29 4.64 -4.19 19.91
N PRO A 30 4.29 -3.95 21.19
CA PRO A 30 3.26 -4.74 21.87
C PRO A 30 1.91 -4.73 21.14
N ILE A 31 1.47 -3.57 20.65
CA ILE A 31 0.20 -3.41 19.92
C ILE A 31 0.23 -4.20 18.61
N PHE A 32 1.32 -4.08 17.83
CA PHE A 32 1.47 -4.84 16.59
C PHE A 32 1.39 -6.35 16.83
N ARG A 33 2.02 -6.85 17.90
CA ARG A 33 2.01 -8.27 18.27
C ARG A 33 0.62 -8.73 18.68
N HIS A 34 -0.04 -7.94 19.54
CA HIS A 34 -1.39 -8.23 19.98
C HIS A 34 -2.35 -8.39 18.78
N LEU A 35 -2.37 -7.41 17.88
CA LEU A 35 -3.25 -7.44 16.71
C LEU A 35 -2.86 -8.51 15.69
N ALA A 36 -1.57 -8.82 15.52
CA ALA A 36 -1.12 -9.93 14.68
C ALA A 36 -1.54 -11.30 15.24
N SER A 37 -1.45 -11.48 16.57
CA SER A 37 -1.94 -12.68 17.25
C SER A 37 -3.45 -12.84 17.10
N ARG A 38 -4.21 -11.75 17.30
CA ARG A 38 -5.67 -11.76 17.10
C ARG A 38 -6.07 -12.09 15.66
N LEU A 39 -5.36 -11.56 14.67
CA LEU A 39 -5.59 -11.89 13.27
C LEU A 39 -5.30 -13.37 13.00
N SER A 40 -4.20 -13.90 13.53
CA SER A 40 -3.82 -15.31 13.42
C SER A 40 -4.87 -16.22 14.06
N GLN A 41 -5.41 -15.84 15.22
CA GLN A 41 -6.50 -16.57 15.86
C GLN A 41 -7.75 -16.58 14.96
N LYS A 42 -8.14 -15.45 14.37
CA LYS A 42 -9.28 -15.44 13.42
C LYS A 42 -9.05 -16.33 12.20
N TRP A 43 -7.82 -16.47 11.71
CA TRP A 43 -7.52 -17.41 10.64
C TRP A 43 -7.66 -18.87 11.08
N LYS A 44 -7.26 -19.19 12.32
CA LYS A 44 -7.47 -20.52 12.92
C LYS A 44 -8.96 -20.80 13.11
N ASP A 45 -9.74 -19.83 13.59
CA ASP A 45 -11.18 -19.98 13.77
C ASP A 45 -11.88 -20.25 12.41
N GLU A 46 -11.48 -19.56 11.34
CA GLU A 46 -11.99 -19.82 9.97
C GLU A 46 -11.56 -21.19 9.44
N LEU A 47 -10.36 -21.67 9.81
CA LEU A 47 -9.88 -23.01 9.49
C LEU A 47 -10.70 -24.08 10.21
N GLU A 48 -10.93 -23.90 11.50
CA GLU A 48 -11.75 -24.78 12.34
C GLU A 48 -13.22 -24.78 11.90
N ALA A 49 -13.75 -23.64 11.45
CA ALA A 49 -15.10 -23.55 10.90
C ALA A 49 -15.23 -24.13 9.47
N SER A 50 -14.12 -24.42 8.80
CA SER A 50 -14.13 -24.95 7.43
C SER A 50 -14.64 -26.40 7.39
N VAL A 51 -15.32 -26.76 6.30
CA VAL A 51 -15.89 -28.12 6.11
C VAL A 51 -14.83 -29.22 6.20
N SER A 52 -13.59 -28.91 5.80
CA SER A 52 -12.50 -29.88 5.83
C SER A 52 -11.75 -29.93 7.15
N HIS A 53 -11.89 -28.91 8.01
CA HIS A 53 -11.08 -28.65 9.21
C HIS A 53 -9.54 -28.60 9.00
N GLU A 54 -9.05 -28.96 7.82
CA GLU A 54 -7.64 -29.00 7.42
C GLU A 54 -7.27 -27.86 6.46
N SER A 55 -8.24 -27.26 5.78
CA SER A 55 -8.01 -26.18 4.82
C SER A 55 -9.16 -25.18 4.72
N ALA A 56 -8.83 -23.89 4.65
CA ALA A 56 -9.79 -22.81 4.45
C ALA A 56 -9.36 -21.86 3.34
N ILE A 57 -10.34 -21.29 2.63
CA ILE A 57 -10.11 -20.23 1.65
C ILE A 57 -10.42 -18.89 2.32
N ILE A 58 -9.37 -18.11 2.59
CA ILE A 58 -9.48 -16.85 3.34
C ILE A 58 -9.24 -15.65 2.42
N ASN A 59 -10.10 -14.63 2.53
CA ASN A 59 -9.91 -13.36 1.83
C ASN A 59 -8.98 -12.42 2.61
N ILE A 60 -7.68 -12.62 2.39
CA ILE A 60 -6.58 -11.93 3.09
C ILE A 60 -6.65 -10.39 3.01
N PRO A 61 -6.84 -9.73 1.84
CA PRO A 61 -6.85 -8.27 1.76
C PRO A 61 -7.84 -7.59 2.72
N GLN A 62 -9.04 -8.16 2.86
CA GLN A 62 -10.08 -7.57 3.71
C GLN A 62 -9.79 -7.71 5.21
N MET A 63 -9.12 -8.79 5.62
CA MET A 63 -8.74 -8.98 7.02
C MET A 63 -7.53 -8.10 7.37
N LEU A 64 -6.54 -8.01 6.48
CA LEU A 64 -5.38 -7.13 6.65
C LEU A 64 -5.77 -5.65 6.69
N ALA A 65 -6.69 -5.21 5.83
CA ALA A 65 -7.19 -3.84 5.85
C ALA A 65 -7.86 -3.48 7.18
N ARG A 66 -8.60 -4.43 7.78
CA ARG A 66 -9.24 -4.25 9.09
C ARG A 66 -8.22 -4.25 10.24
N MET A 67 -7.29 -5.21 10.24
CA MET A 67 -6.23 -5.29 11.25
C MET A 67 -5.33 -4.05 11.23
N THR A 68 -4.88 -3.60 10.05
CA THR A 68 -4.04 -2.40 9.94
C THR A 68 -4.79 -1.11 10.29
N LEU A 69 -6.12 -1.09 10.14
CA LEU A 69 -6.95 0.02 10.62
C LEU A 69 -6.98 0.06 12.16
N ASP A 70 -7.11 -1.08 12.83
CA ASP A 70 -6.99 -1.15 14.28
C ASP A 70 -5.57 -0.79 14.74
N VAL A 71 -4.54 -1.24 14.01
CA VAL A 71 -3.14 -0.87 14.30
C VAL A 71 -2.95 0.65 14.30
N ILE A 72 -3.40 1.36 13.27
CA ILE A 72 -3.25 2.83 13.24
C ILE A 72 -4.14 3.49 14.29
N GLY A 73 -5.33 2.94 14.58
CA GLY A 73 -6.20 3.43 15.65
C GLY A 73 -5.51 3.41 17.01
N GLU A 74 -5.02 2.24 17.42
CA GLU A 74 -4.42 2.06 18.75
C GLU A 74 -3.08 2.77 18.89
N THR A 75 -2.23 2.73 17.85
CA THR A 75 -0.86 3.30 17.94
C THR A 75 -0.80 4.80 17.72
N ALA A 76 -1.55 5.33 16.75
CA ALA A 76 -1.48 6.74 16.39
C ALA A 76 -2.56 7.58 17.09
N PHE A 77 -3.72 6.98 17.35
CA PHE A 77 -4.89 7.70 17.86
C PHE A 77 -5.32 7.29 19.26
N ASP A 78 -4.67 6.27 19.86
CA ASP A 78 -5.04 5.75 21.17
C ASP A 78 -6.53 5.36 21.22
N TYR A 79 -7.00 4.75 20.12
CA TYR A 79 -8.41 4.46 19.90
C TYR A 79 -8.62 3.09 19.27
N GLN A 80 -9.52 2.30 19.87
CA GLN A 80 -9.88 0.98 19.40
C GLN A 80 -11.07 1.07 18.44
N PHE A 81 -10.83 0.98 17.13
CA PHE A 81 -11.91 0.95 16.14
C PHE A 81 -12.70 -0.37 16.14
N GLY A 82 -12.09 -1.47 16.59
CA GLY A 82 -12.69 -2.80 16.58
C GLY A 82 -13.00 -3.30 15.16
N ALA A 83 -12.26 -2.81 14.16
CA ALA A 83 -12.51 -3.13 12.76
C ALA A 83 -12.28 -4.61 12.45
N LEU A 84 -11.33 -5.25 13.13
CA LEU A 84 -11.04 -6.67 12.96
C LEU A 84 -12.22 -7.56 13.40
N ASP A 85 -12.97 -7.15 14.42
CA ASP A 85 -14.14 -7.89 14.92
C ASP A 85 -15.43 -7.53 14.16
N ASP A 86 -15.63 -6.25 13.87
CA ASP A 86 -16.85 -5.80 13.21
C ASP A 86 -16.65 -5.66 11.69
N GLN A 87 -17.20 -6.62 10.93
CA GLN A 87 -17.25 -6.57 9.47
C GLN A 87 -18.02 -5.34 8.93
N LYS A 88 -18.88 -4.73 9.74
CA LYS A 88 -19.70 -3.55 9.39
C LYS A 88 -19.09 -2.23 9.86
N ASN A 89 -17.87 -2.24 10.39
CA ASN A 89 -17.17 -1.03 10.82
C ASN A 89 -17.22 0.05 9.72
N GLU A 90 -17.69 1.24 10.11
CA GLU A 90 -18.00 2.30 9.15
C GLU A 90 -16.77 2.79 8.40
N LEU A 91 -15.64 2.99 9.10
CA LEU A 91 -14.38 3.42 8.49
C LEU A 91 -13.89 2.37 7.51
N ALA A 92 -13.82 1.10 7.92
CA ALA A 92 -13.39 0.01 7.05
C ALA A 92 -14.25 -0.07 5.78
N ARG A 93 -15.56 0.16 5.89
CA ARG A 93 -16.48 0.18 4.75
C ARG A 93 -16.21 1.36 3.81
N VAL A 94 -15.96 2.54 4.35
CA VAL A 94 -15.72 3.75 3.55
C VAL A 94 -14.39 3.67 2.80
N PHE A 95 -13.35 3.14 3.46
CA PHE A 95 -12.03 2.90 2.85
C PHE A 95 -12.03 1.82 1.77
N ARG A 96 -12.87 0.79 1.91
CA ARG A 96 -12.91 -0.34 0.97
C ARG A 96 -13.02 0.11 -0.49
N ASN A 97 -12.05 -0.27 -1.32
CA ASN A 97 -11.96 0.08 -2.74
C ASN A 97 -11.96 1.60 -3.03
N LEU A 98 -11.63 2.47 -2.06
CA LEU A 98 -11.67 3.93 -2.27
C LEU A 98 -10.87 4.36 -3.50
N PHE A 99 -9.62 3.92 -3.64
CA PHE A 99 -8.78 4.27 -4.78
C PHE A 99 -9.17 3.57 -6.09
N VAL A 100 -9.62 2.31 -6.01
CA VAL A 100 -10.11 1.58 -7.19
C VAL A 100 -11.31 2.30 -7.81
N ASP A 101 -12.23 2.72 -6.95
CA ASP A 101 -13.47 3.37 -7.35
C ASP A 101 -13.30 4.82 -7.76
N SER A 102 -12.25 5.49 -7.25
CA SER A 102 -12.08 6.94 -7.41
C SER A 102 -10.92 7.35 -8.33
N MET A 103 -9.96 6.44 -8.62
CA MET A 103 -8.75 6.79 -9.37
C MET A 103 -8.41 5.84 -10.52
N LEU A 104 -8.71 4.53 -10.43
CA LEU A 104 -8.18 3.55 -11.39
C LEU A 104 -8.98 3.42 -12.70
N ARG A 105 -10.24 3.85 -12.72
CA ARG A 105 -11.11 3.73 -13.91
C ARG A 105 -11.93 5.00 -14.17
N PRO A 106 -11.28 6.16 -14.33
CA PRO A 106 -12.01 7.38 -14.67
C PRO A 106 -12.64 7.23 -16.07
N PRO A 107 -13.89 7.68 -16.27
CA PRO A 107 -14.48 7.74 -17.60
C PRO A 107 -13.68 8.70 -18.50
N ALA A 108 -13.74 8.49 -19.82
CA ALA A 108 -12.93 9.27 -20.77
C ALA A 108 -13.15 10.80 -20.67
N TRP A 109 -14.38 11.22 -20.36
CA TRP A 109 -14.70 12.63 -20.16
C TRP A 109 -14.02 13.21 -18.91
N ASP A 110 -13.89 12.43 -17.83
CA ASP A 110 -13.24 12.86 -16.59
C ASP A 110 -11.73 13.00 -16.80
N LEU A 111 -11.13 12.12 -17.62
CA LEU A 111 -9.74 12.28 -18.06
C LEU A 111 -9.54 13.57 -18.87
N LEU A 112 -10.46 13.85 -19.81
CA LEU A 112 -10.40 15.08 -20.60
C LEU A 112 -10.57 16.32 -19.71
N PHE A 113 -11.50 16.27 -18.75
CA PHE A 113 -11.72 17.34 -17.79
C PHE A 113 -10.52 17.55 -16.85
N LYS A 114 -9.91 16.47 -16.35
CA LYS A 114 -8.69 16.56 -15.52
C LYS A 114 -7.49 17.08 -16.31
N ALA A 115 -7.42 16.81 -17.62
CA ALA A 115 -6.39 17.38 -18.48
C ALA A 115 -6.52 18.91 -18.59
N THR A 116 -7.72 19.47 -18.45
CA THR A 116 -7.92 20.93 -18.46
C THR A 116 -7.67 21.59 -17.11
N TRP A 117 -7.51 20.85 -16.01
CA TRP A 117 -7.29 21.40 -14.67
C TRP A 117 -6.09 22.35 -14.59
N ARG A 118 -5.03 22.09 -15.37
CA ARG A 118 -3.86 22.98 -15.43
C ARG A 118 -4.20 24.42 -15.89
N TYR A 119 -5.29 24.58 -16.63
CA TYR A 119 -5.74 25.87 -17.15
C TYR A 119 -6.85 26.49 -16.31
N ILE A 120 -7.35 25.79 -15.29
CA ILE A 120 -8.44 26.24 -14.42
C ILE A 120 -7.83 26.75 -13.12
N PRO A 121 -8.14 27.99 -12.68
CA PRO A 121 -7.73 28.50 -11.38
C PRO A 121 -8.16 27.58 -10.20
N ASP A 122 -7.27 27.39 -9.23
CA ASP A 122 -7.51 26.56 -8.03
C ASP A 122 -8.85 26.84 -7.31
N PRO A 123 -9.31 28.11 -7.13
CA PRO A 123 -10.60 28.38 -6.49
C PRO A 123 -11.79 27.76 -7.23
N ILE A 124 -11.73 27.65 -8.55
CA ILE A 124 -12.79 27.05 -9.37
C ILE A 124 -12.73 25.52 -9.26
N LEU A 125 -11.52 24.94 -9.27
CA LEU A 125 -11.33 23.51 -9.05
C LEU A 125 -11.84 23.04 -7.69
N HIS A 126 -11.89 23.93 -6.69
CA HIS A 126 -12.47 23.61 -5.39
C HIS A 126 -13.93 23.17 -5.47
N TYR A 127 -14.71 23.71 -6.42
CA TYR A 127 -16.12 23.35 -6.57
C TYR A 127 -16.34 21.99 -7.23
N VAL A 128 -15.34 21.47 -7.94
CA VAL A 128 -15.40 20.15 -8.61
C VAL A 128 -15.68 19.03 -7.61
N ARG A 129 -15.24 19.18 -6.35
CA ARG A 129 -15.50 18.21 -5.28
C ARG A 129 -16.99 18.01 -4.96
N HIS A 130 -17.85 18.93 -5.40
CA HIS A 130 -19.30 18.86 -5.20
C HIS A 130 -20.04 18.20 -6.36
N LEU A 131 -19.36 17.82 -7.44
CA LEU A 131 -19.99 17.13 -8.56
C LEU A 131 -20.43 15.72 -8.13
N PRO A 132 -21.66 15.29 -8.50
CA PRO A 132 -22.26 14.02 -8.06
C PRO A 132 -21.71 12.81 -8.84
N THR A 133 -20.44 12.82 -9.23
CA THR A 133 -19.78 11.66 -9.86
C THR A 133 -19.46 10.60 -8.82
N ARG A 134 -19.23 9.36 -9.25
CA ARG A 134 -18.84 8.27 -8.35
C ARG A 134 -17.55 8.61 -7.60
N GLU A 135 -16.57 9.13 -8.31
CA GLU A 135 -15.23 9.43 -7.81
C GLU A 135 -15.26 10.51 -6.72
N TYR A 136 -15.88 11.65 -7.00
CA TYR A 136 -15.99 12.74 -6.02
C TYR A 136 -16.91 12.38 -4.86
N SER A 137 -18.02 11.67 -5.12
CA SER A 137 -18.93 11.23 -4.04
C SER A 137 -18.25 10.27 -3.07
N ARG A 138 -17.42 9.34 -3.57
CA ARG A 138 -16.66 8.40 -2.72
C ARG A 138 -15.65 9.14 -1.84
N PHE A 139 -14.89 10.08 -2.41
CA PHE A 139 -13.96 10.90 -1.62
C PHE A 139 -14.67 11.83 -0.63
N LYS A 140 -15.82 12.41 -1.01
CA LYS A 140 -16.63 13.24 -0.12
C LYS A 140 -17.11 12.44 1.09
N GLN A 141 -17.70 11.27 0.87
CA GLN A 141 -18.11 10.36 1.96
C GLN A 141 -16.94 10.01 2.87
N PHE A 142 -15.77 9.72 2.28
CA PHE A 142 -14.55 9.49 3.05
C PHE A 142 -14.18 10.69 3.94
N LEU A 143 -14.11 11.89 3.38
CA LEU A 143 -13.74 13.08 4.15
C LEU A 143 -14.76 13.40 5.25
N GLU A 144 -16.05 13.28 4.97
CA GLU A 144 -17.11 13.50 5.95
C GLU A 144 -17.02 12.51 7.13
N THR A 145 -16.88 11.21 6.85
CA THR A 145 -16.72 10.21 7.90
C THR A 145 -15.41 10.40 8.67
N ALA A 146 -14.28 10.63 7.97
CA ALA A 146 -12.98 10.79 8.61
C ALA A 146 -12.90 12.07 9.46
N PHE A 147 -13.52 13.16 9.06
CA PHE A 147 -13.58 14.39 9.85
C PHE A 147 -14.49 14.23 11.06
N ARG A 148 -15.63 13.56 10.92
CA ARG A 148 -16.51 13.27 12.07
C ARG A 148 -15.78 12.41 13.10
N VAL A 149 -15.21 11.28 12.68
CA VAL A 149 -14.42 10.44 13.58
C VAL A 149 -13.23 11.21 14.15
N GLY A 150 -12.55 12.02 13.33
CA GLY A 150 -11.45 12.85 13.81
C GLY A 150 -11.88 13.82 14.91
N GLN A 151 -13.07 14.41 14.80
CA GLN A 151 -13.62 15.27 15.85
C GLN A 151 -13.94 14.47 17.11
N ASP A 152 -14.58 13.30 16.97
CA ASP A 152 -14.89 12.42 18.12
C ASP A 152 -13.61 12.01 18.88
N LEU A 153 -12.52 11.72 18.16
CA LEU A 153 -11.21 11.44 18.74
C LEU A 153 -10.66 12.64 19.52
N VAL A 154 -10.79 13.85 18.97
CA VAL A 154 -10.32 15.09 19.62
C VAL A 154 -11.09 15.32 20.91
N ASP A 155 -12.40 15.16 20.88
CA ASP A 155 -13.28 15.41 22.04
C ASP A 155 -13.00 14.38 23.15
N GLN A 156 -12.79 13.11 22.79
CA GLN A 156 -12.39 12.08 23.75
C GLN A 156 -11.02 12.36 24.37
N LYS A 157 -10.01 12.72 23.57
CA LYS A 157 -8.68 13.02 24.12
C LYS A 157 -8.70 14.28 24.99
N ALA A 158 -9.49 15.29 24.64
CA ALA A 158 -9.66 16.51 25.44
C ALA A 158 -10.28 16.24 26.82
N SER A 159 -11.14 15.23 26.94
CA SER A 159 -11.73 14.80 28.22
C SER A 159 -10.84 13.87 29.04
N SER A 160 -9.80 13.28 28.44
CA SER A 160 -8.84 12.43 29.15
C SER A 160 -7.85 13.24 29.99
N THR A 161 -7.58 12.80 31.22
CA THR A 161 -6.67 13.48 32.16
C THR A 161 -5.19 13.26 31.81
N GLU A 162 -4.88 12.33 30.90
CA GLU A 162 -3.52 12.01 30.48
C GLU A 162 -2.97 13.03 29.48
N LYS A 163 -2.35 14.09 30.02
CA LYS A 163 -1.55 15.04 29.25
C LYS A 163 -0.12 14.52 29.11
N GLY A 164 0.27 13.95 27.97
CA GLY A 164 1.69 13.62 27.78
C GLY A 164 2.13 12.63 26.71
N GLY A 165 1.29 12.23 25.75
CA GLY A 165 1.68 11.28 24.71
C GLY A 165 2.59 11.88 23.63
N LYS A 166 3.40 11.01 23.00
CA LYS A 166 4.19 11.29 21.79
C LYS A 166 3.59 10.62 20.54
N ASP A 167 2.42 10.00 20.67
CA ASP A 167 1.61 9.51 19.56
C ASP A 167 1.09 10.67 18.69
N ILE A 168 0.54 10.35 17.52
CA ILE A 168 0.10 11.34 16.54
C ILE A 168 -0.99 12.23 17.14
N MET A 169 -1.96 11.63 17.83
CA MET A 169 -3.10 12.36 18.38
C MET A 169 -2.68 13.33 19.48
N SER A 170 -1.85 12.89 20.42
CA SER A 170 -1.30 13.74 21.47
C SER A 170 -0.52 14.91 20.89
N ILE A 171 0.29 14.69 19.85
CA ILE A 171 1.02 15.77 19.16
C ILE A 171 0.04 16.73 18.46
N LEU A 172 -0.98 16.21 17.79
CA LEU A 172 -1.98 17.02 17.09
C LEU A 172 -2.77 17.91 18.07
N VAL A 173 -3.25 17.34 19.18
CA VAL A 173 -3.96 18.09 20.23
C VAL A 173 -3.05 19.11 20.92
N GLN A 174 -1.81 18.74 21.25
CA GLN A 174 -0.84 19.71 21.81
C GLN A 174 -0.52 20.85 20.84
N SER A 175 -0.45 20.54 19.53
CA SER A 175 -0.21 21.53 18.50
C SER A 175 -1.42 22.45 18.26
N SER A 176 -2.65 22.03 18.56
CA SER A 176 -3.81 22.90 18.39
C SER A 176 -3.94 23.94 19.51
N ILE A 177 -3.45 23.62 20.71
CA ILE A 177 -3.53 24.48 21.90
C ILE A 177 -2.29 25.34 22.16
N THR A 178 -1.22 25.20 21.38
CA THR A 178 0.02 25.99 21.59
C THR A 178 -0.12 27.43 21.09
N ASP A 179 0.52 28.36 21.82
CA ASP A 179 0.64 29.77 21.43
C ASP A 179 1.77 30.02 20.42
N ASP A 180 2.69 29.05 20.23
CA ASP A 180 3.77 29.17 19.25
C ASP A 180 3.23 28.95 17.83
N ALA A 181 3.09 30.02 17.05
CA ALA A 181 2.62 29.98 15.66
C ALA A 181 3.43 29.04 14.75
N LYS A 182 4.71 28.77 15.08
CA LYS A 182 5.55 27.82 14.33
C LYS A 182 5.25 26.36 14.66
N LYS A 183 4.50 26.09 15.73
CA LYS A 183 4.10 24.76 16.20
C LYS A 183 2.59 24.56 16.17
N ARG A 184 1.82 25.58 15.80
CA ARG A 184 0.37 25.55 15.81
C ARG A 184 -0.22 24.95 14.54
N LEU A 185 -1.18 24.04 14.69
CA LEU A 185 -2.11 23.61 13.64
C LEU A 185 -3.50 24.17 13.95
N ASN A 186 -4.18 24.69 12.93
CA ASN A 186 -5.61 25.01 13.10
C ASN A 186 -6.47 23.74 13.05
N ASN A 187 -7.77 23.87 13.36
CA ASN A 187 -8.67 22.71 13.43
C ASN A 187 -8.77 21.96 12.10
N ASP A 188 -8.89 22.68 10.99
CA ASP A 188 -8.98 22.07 9.65
C ASP A 188 -7.68 21.33 9.28
N GLU A 189 -6.52 21.90 9.60
CA GLU A 189 -5.22 21.27 9.39
C GLU A 189 -5.09 19.98 10.20
N MET A 190 -5.53 20.02 11.46
CA MET A 190 -5.52 18.88 12.39
C MET A 190 -6.42 17.76 11.88
N LEU A 191 -7.72 18.03 11.65
CA LEU A 191 -8.67 17.03 11.13
C LEU A 191 -8.21 16.47 9.78
N SER A 192 -7.63 17.31 8.92
CA SER A 192 -7.02 16.87 7.66
C SER A 192 -5.83 15.95 7.87
N GLN A 193 -5.00 16.15 8.91
CA GLN A 193 -3.91 15.23 9.23
C GLN A 193 -4.44 13.91 9.78
N ILE A 194 -5.46 13.92 10.64
CA ILE A 194 -6.11 12.70 11.14
C ILE A 194 -6.61 11.86 9.95
N ALA A 195 -7.41 12.45 9.06
CA ALA A 195 -7.90 11.77 7.87
C ALA A 195 -6.76 11.24 6.97
N THR A 196 -5.69 12.01 6.81
CA THR A 196 -4.50 11.60 6.04
C THR A 196 -3.82 10.38 6.66
N PHE A 197 -3.60 10.37 7.98
CA PHE A 197 -2.90 9.26 8.66
C PHE A 197 -3.75 8.00 8.75
N LEU A 198 -5.06 8.14 8.99
CA LEU A 198 -5.98 7.01 8.91
C LEU A 198 -5.87 6.36 7.55
N LEU A 199 -6.00 7.12 6.44
CA LEU A 199 -5.90 6.57 5.09
C LEU A 199 -4.51 5.99 4.78
N ALA A 200 -3.46 6.77 4.97
CA ALA A 200 -2.11 6.40 4.52
C ALA A 200 -1.50 5.25 5.35
N GLY A 201 -1.77 5.21 6.66
CA GLY A 201 -1.19 4.24 7.58
C GLY A 201 -1.73 2.82 7.42
N HIS A 202 -3.03 2.67 7.14
CA HIS A 202 -3.65 1.35 7.03
C HIS A 202 -3.57 0.78 5.60
N ASP A 203 -4.05 1.51 4.59
CA ASP A 203 -4.30 0.96 3.25
C ASP A 203 -3.00 0.54 2.55
N THR A 204 -1.93 1.35 2.69
CA THR A 204 -0.64 1.03 2.10
C THR A 204 0.03 -0.18 2.76
N THR A 205 -0.07 -0.29 4.08
CA THR A 205 0.48 -1.41 4.85
C THR A 205 -0.29 -2.70 4.55
N ALA A 206 -1.63 -2.66 4.54
CA ALA A 206 -2.48 -3.81 4.24
C ALA A 206 -2.21 -4.40 2.85
N ASN A 207 -2.08 -3.55 1.84
CA ASN A 207 -1.80 -4.00 0.48
C ASN A 207 -0.35 -4.53 0.36
N THR A 208 0.62 -3.95 1.07
CA THR A 208 2.00 -4.48 1.10
C THR A 208 2.03 -5.88 1.70
N LEU A 209 1.38 -6.07 2.86
CA LEU A 209 1.23 -7.37 3.52
C LEU A 209 0.52 -8.40 2.63
N THR A 210 -0.52 -7.96 1.91
CA THR A 210 -1.24 -8.80 0.94
C THR A 210 -0.29 -9.30 -0.15
N TRP A 211 0.54 -8.43 -0.73
CA TRP A 211 1.52 -8.82 -1.75
C TRP A 211 2.62 -9.73 -1.19
N THR A 212 3.06 -9.48 0.05
CA THR A 212 4.02 -10.36 0.74
C THR A 212 3.45 -11.77 0.87
N LEU A 213 2.25 -11.92 1.44
CA LEU A 213 1.59 -13.22 1.57
C LEU A 213 1.30 -13.87 0.22
N TYR A 214 0.96 -13.07 -0.80
CA TYR A 214 0.77 -13.57 -2.16
C TYR A 214 2.06 -14.16 -2.75
N GLU A 215 3.20 -13.47 -2.64
CA GLU A 215 4.47 -13.99 -3.17
C GLU A 215 4.97 -15.20 -2.38
N LEU A 216 4.78 -15.20 -1.06
CA LEU A 216 5.09 -16.34 -0.20
C LEU A 216 4.21 -17.56 -0.49
N SER A 217 2.92 -17.36 -0.80
CA SER A 217 2.00 -18.46 -1.14
C SER A 217 2.40 -19.26 -2.39
N LYS A 218 3.32 -18.71 -3.19
CA LYS A 218 3.89 -19.33 -4.40
C LYS A 218 5.24 -20.02 -4.13
N ARG A 219 5.80 -19.87 -2.93
CA ARG A 219 7.18 -20.24 -2.56
C ARG A 219 7.23 -20.88 -1.16
N PRO A 220 6.79 -22.14 -1.03
CA PRO A 220 6.83 -22.85 0.25
C PRO A 220 8.23 -22.92 0.87
N GLU A 221 9.27 -22.98 0.03
CA GLU A 221 10.69 -22.96 0.44
C GLU A 221 11.07 -21.68 1.17
N ASP A 222 10.58 -20.53 0.72
CA ASP A 222 10.85 -19.24 1.36
C ASP A 222 9.99 -19.08 2.62
N GLN A 223 8.76 -19.60 2.64
CA GLN A 223 7.97 -19.69 3.88
C GLN A 223 8.70 -20.51 4.95
N LYS A 224 9.29 -21.65 4.58
CA LYS A 224 10.06 -22.49 5.49
C LYS A 224 11.27 -21.75 6.06
N LYS A 225 12.05 -21.05 5.22
CA LYS A 225 13.21 -20.25 5.69
C LYS A 225 12.81 -19.19 6.72
N ILE A 226 11.70 -18.48 6.48
CA ILE A 226 11.19 -17.47 7.42
C ILE A 226 10.81 -18.14 8.75
N ARG A 227 10.14 -19.30 8.72
CA ARG A 227 9.81 -20.04 9.95
C ARG A 227 11.05 -20.48 10.70
N ASP A 228 12.06 -20.99 9.99
CA ASP A 228 13.32 -21.42 10.59
C ASP A 228 14.02 -20.22 11.28
N GLU A 229 14.00 -19.02 10.67
CA GLU A 229 14.48 -17.77 11.31
C GLU A 229 13.67 -17.40 12.56
N ILE A 230 12.34 -17.45 12.50
CA ILE A 230 11.47 -17.12 13.64
C ILE A 230 11.69 -18.10 14.81
N VAL A 231 11.86 -19.39 14.51
CA VAL A 231 12.14 -20.43 15.52
C VAL A 231 13.52 -20.20 16.15
N ALA A 232 14.53 -19.86 15.35
CA ALA A 232 15.86 -19.54 15.88
C ALA A 232 15.82 -18.30 16.78
N ALA A 233 15.20 -17.20 16.33
CA ALA A 233 15.05 -15.99 17.12
C ALA A 233 14.25 -16.23 18.41
N ARG A 234 13.22 -17.09 18.39
CA ARG A 234 12.46 -17.46 19.59
C ARG A 234 13.33 -18.17 20.63
N LYS A 235 14.21 -19.08 20.19
CA LYS A 235 15.16 -19.74 21.10
C LYS A 235 16.14 -18.75 21.72
N GLU A 236 16.61 -17.77 20.95
CA GLU A 236 17.47 -16.70 21.47
C GLU A 236 16.74 -15.82 22.48
N MET A 237 15.50 -15.43 22.18
CA MET A 237 14.62 -14.69 23.09
C MET A 237 14.41 -15.44 24.42
N GLU A 238 14.05 -16.72 24.35
CA GLU A 238 13.89 -17.58 25.54
C GLU A 238 15.19 -17.72 26.33
N ALA A 239 16.33 -17.85 25.65
CA ALA A 239 17.64 -17.96 26.29
C ALA A 239 18.06 -16.67 27.02
N ARG A 240 17.58 -15.50 26.57
CA ARG A 240 17.77 -14.22 27.28
C ARG A 240 16.84 -14.06 28.47
N GLY A 241 15.82 -14.91 28.60
CA GLY A 241 14.76 -14.78 29.61
C GLY A 241 13.75 -13.69 29.28
N ASP A 242 13.68 -13.26 28.02
CA ASP A 242 12.67 -12.30 27.58
C ASP A 242 11.32 -13.03 27.45
N GLU A 243 10.24 -12.42 27.93
CA GLU A 243 8.89 -12.98 27.76
C GLU A 243 8.47 -12.99 26.29
N ASP A 244 9.08 -12.12 25.47
CA ASP A 244 8.48 -11.70 24.22
C ASP A 244 9.50 -10.98 23.31
N PHE A 245 9.31 -10.99 21.99
CA PHE A 245 10.29 -10.43 21.04
C PHE A 245 10.56 -8.93 21.27
N VAL A 246 11.83 -8.55 21.20
CA VAL A 246 12.29 -7.15 21.24
C VAL A 246 12.63 -6.65 19.82
N PRO A 247 12.75 -5.33 19.59
CA PRO A 247 13.04 -4.79 18.27
C PRO A 247 14.27 -5.41 17.58
N SER A 248 15.32 -5.73 18.33
CA SER A 248 16.54 -6.35 17.78
C SER A 248 16.33 -7.77 17.25
N ASP A 249 15.33 -8.50 17.75
CA ASP A 249 15.00 -9.83 17.23
C ASP A 249 14.45 -9.74 15.81
N PHE A 250 13.69 -8.69 15.50
CA PHE A 250 13.21 -8.47 14.14
C PHE A 250 14.33 -8.01 13.21
N ASP A 251 15.28 -7.23 13.71
CA ASP A 251 16.44 -6.78 12.93
C ASP A 251 17.37 -7.97 12.56
N SER A 252 17.42 -9.03 13.37
CA SER A 252 18.26 -10.22 13.12
C SER A 252 17.65 -11.22 12.13
N MET A 253 16.33 -11.18 11.85
CA MET A 253 15.66 -12.04 10.87
C MET A 253 15.93 -11.59 9.43
N LEU A 254 17.17 -11.78 8.96
CA LEU A 254 17.69 -11.19 7.72
C LEU A 254 16.85 -11.55 6.47
N PHE A 255 16.43 -12.80 6.33
CA PHE A 255 15.62 -13.26 5.21
C PHE A 255 14.21 -12.67 5.27
N MET A 256 13.60 -12.57 6.45
CA MET A 256 12.31 -11.87 6.61
C MET A 256 12.41 -10.40 6.20
N ASN A 257 13.47 -9.71 6.62
CA ASN A 257 13.75 -8.33 6.20
C ASN A 257 13.93 -8.23 4.68
N ALA A 258 14.63 -9.20 4.06
CA ALA A 258 14.84 -9.28 2.62
C ALA A 258 13.53 -9.49 1.84
N VAL A 259 12.63 -10.35 2.35
CA VAL A 259 11.31 -10.64 1.78
C VAL A 259 10.45 -9.38 1.74
N ILE A 260 10.41 -8.60 2.83
CA ILE A 260 9.63 -7.35 2.88
C ILE A 260 10.22 -6.32 1.91
N LYS A 261 11.56 -6.17 1.86
CA LYS A 261 12.23 -5.26 0.93
C LYS A 261 11.95 -5.62 -0.52
N GLU A 262 11.98 -6.92 -0.87
CA GLU A 262 11.70 -7.38 -2.23
C GLU A 262 10.23 -7.22 -2.62
N THR A 263 9.29 -7.43 -1.68
CA THR A 263 7.88 -7.08 -1.92
C THR A 263 7.71 -5.59 -2.17
N LEU A 264 8.29 -4.72 -1.34
CA LEU A 264 8.22 -3.27 -1.51
C LEU A 264 8.86 -2.79 -2.82
N ARG A 265 9.90 -3.49 -3.29
CA ARG A 265 10.54 -3.24 -4.59
C ARG A 265 9.59 -3.58 -5.72
N LEU A 266 9.12 -4.83 -5.78
CA LEU A 266 8.40 -5.36 -6.94
C LEU A 266 6.95 -4.87 -7.01
N HIS A 267 6.32 -4.67 -5.85
CA HIS A 267 4.92 -4.30 -5.68
C HIS A 267 4.76 -2.96 -4.94
N PRO A 268 5.25 -1.83 -5.48
CA PRO A 268 5.10 -0.54 -4.82
C PRO A 268 3.63 -0.10 -4.88
N ILE A 269 3.00 0.09 -3.71
CA ILE A 269 1.59 0.49 -3.61
C ILE A 269 1.34 1.88 -4.23
N VAL A 270 2.33 2.77 -4.12
CA VAL A 270 2.37 4.04 -4.84
C VAL A 270 3.33 3.88 -6.02
N PRO A 271 2.84 3.64 -7.25
CA PRO A 271 3.70 3.32 -8.40
C PRO A 271 4.37 4.55 -9.02
N MET A 272 3.86 5.76 -8.75
CA MET A 272 4.30 7.01 -9.37
C MET A 272 4.18 8.17 -8.38
N LEU A 273 5.05 9.17 -8.53
CA LEU A 273 4.97 10.44 -7.80
C LEU A 273 5.07 11.60 -8.77
N PHE A 274 4.43 12.72 -8.43
CA PHE A 274 4.47 13.93 -9.24
C PHE A 274 5.22 15.04 -8.52
N ARG A 275 5.99 15.83 -9.27
CA ARG A 275 6.59 17.10 -8.84
C ARG A 275 6.29 18.17 -9.87
N GLU A 276 6.26 19.42 -9.44
CA GLU A 276 6.11 20.57 -10.32
C GLU A 276 7.35 21.44 -10.15
N ALA A 277 8.02 21.78 -11.25
CA ALA A 277 9.23 22.59 -11.20
C ALA A 277 8.91 24.02 -10.75
N ALA A 278 9.56 24.49 -9.68
CA ALA A 278 9.32 25.82 -9.13
C ALA A 278 9.99 26.94 -9.95
N SER A 279 11.03 26.60 -10.71
CA SER A 279 11.81 27.46 -11.58
C SER A 279 12.25 26.69 -12.82
N GLU A 280 12.76 27.40 -13.82
CA GLU A 280 13.56 26.76 -14.87
C GLU A 280 14.75 26.04 -14.22
N ASP A 281 15.03 24.82 -14.68
CA ASP A 281 16.12 24.00 -14.16
C ASP A 281 16.59 23.00 -15.24
N VAL A 282 17.67 22.29 -14.96
CA VAL A 282 18.23 21.25 -15.83
C VAL A 282 18.46 20.00 -15.01
N ILE A 283 17.78 18.90 -15.36
CA ILE A 283 17.96 17.60 -14.72
C ILE A 283 19.15 16.88 -15.38
N PRO A 284 20.27 16.65 -14.68
CA PRO A 284 21.35 15.82 -15.22
C PRO A 284 20.91 14.36 -15.30
N LEU A 285 21.31 13.68 -16.36
CA LEU A 285 21.06 12.26 -16.56
C LEU A 285 22.24 11.45 -16.04
N SER A 286 21.94 10.38 -15.31
CA SER A 286 22.96 9.44 -14.82
C SER A 286 23.62 8.65 -15.95
N GLN A 287 22.91 8.49 -17.07
CA GLN A 287 23.39 7.87 -18.30
C GLN A 287 22.97 8.73 -19.49
N PRO A 288 23.84 8.94 -20.48
CA PRO A 288 23.47 9.62 -21.72
C PRO A 288 22.30 8.92 -22.41
N ILE A 289 21.38 9.68 -23.01
CA ILE A 289 20.30 9.12 -23.84
C ILE A 289 20.39 9.66 -25.26
N GLU A 290 20.10 8.79 -26.23
CA GLU A 290 19.99 9.17 -27.64
C GLU A 290 18.56 9.62 -27.96
N THR A 291 18.40 10.81 -28.52
CA THR A 291 17.11 11.31 -28.98
C THR A 291 16.68 10.65 -30.29
N VAL A 292 15.41 10.83 -30.67
CA VAL A 292 14.89 10.39 -31.99
C VAL A 292 15.68 10.99 -33.17
N SER A 293 16.36 12.12 -32.96
CA SER A 293 17.20 12.77 -33.98
C SER A 293 18.66 12.25 -34.00
N GLY A 294 19.00 11.23 -33.21
CA GLY A 294 20.36 10.69 -33.09
C GLY A 294 21.32 11.55 -32.24
N LYS A 295 20.80 12.54 -31.49
CA LYS A 295 21.63 13.40 -30.64
C LYS A 295 21.76 12.77 -29.26
N ILE A 296 22.99 12.61 -28.78
CA ILE A 296 23.24 12.22 -27.40
C ILE A 296 23.06 13.43 -26.48
N ILE A 297 22.25 13.27 -25.43
CA ILE A 297 22.05 14.28 -24.39
C ILE A 297 22.36 13.71 -23.01
N ASN A 298 22.96 14.54 -22.16
CA ASN A 298 23.32 14.20 -20.78
C ASN A 298 22.45 14.92 -19.75
N GLN A 299 21.50 15.72 -20.20
CA GLN A 299 20.66 16.55 -19.35
C GLN A 299 19.35 16.89 -20.04
N VAL A 300 18.31 17.12 -19.23
CA VAL A 300 16.96 17.47 -19.69
C VAL A 300 16.57 18.83 -19.12
N PRO A 301 16.35 19.87 -19.94
CA PRO A 301 15.84 21.14 -19.46
C PRO A 301 14.38 20.98 -19.00
N VAL A 302 14.03 21.68 -17.93
CA VAL A 302 12.69 21.66 -17.33
C VAL A 302 12.24 23.09 -17.13
N SER A 303 11.04 23.40 -17.62
CA SER A 303 10.47 24.73 -17.44
C SER A 303 9.68 24.87 -16.16
N LYS A 304 9.59 26.11 -15.65
CA LYS A 304 8.77 26.45 -14.50
C LYS A 304 7.33 25.99 -14.73
N GLY A 305 6.76 25.33 -13.73
CA GLY A 305 5.42 24.76 -13.79
C GLY A 305 5.34 23.44 -14.57
N GLN A 306 6.43 22.91 -15.11
CA GLN A 306 6.43 21.59 -15.75
C GLN A 306 6.23 20.50 -14.69
N VAL A 307 5.31 19.57 -14.98
CA VAL A 307 5.04 18.42 -14.10
C VAL A 307 5.99 17.29 -14.47
N ILE A 308 6.77 16.84 -13.50
CA ILE A 308 7.70 15.72 -13.58
C ILE A 308 7.00 14.50 -12.97
N ASN A 309 6.85 13.44 -13.76
CA ASN A 309 6.37 12.15 -13.28
C ASN A 309 7.56 11.24 -12.96
N ILE A 310 7.66 10.83 -11.70
CA ILE A 310 8.69 9.94 -11.18
C ILE A 310 8.07 8.54 -11.11
N SER A 311 8.49 7.65 -12.00
CA SER A 311 8.02 6.27 -12.03
C SER A 311 8.78 5.38 -11.06
N ILE A 312 8.17 5.09 -9.91
CA ILE A 312 8.72 4.19 -8.89
C ILE A 312 8.76 2.76 -9.43
N CYS A 313 7.68 2.31 -10.08
CA CYS A 313 7.60 0.96 -10.63
C CYS A 313 8.67 0.68 -11.70
N THR A 314 9.02 1.68 -12.51
CA THR A 314 10.10 1.53 -13.52
C THR A 314 11.45 1.50 -12.84
N TYR A 315 11.76 2.46 -11.95
CA TYR A 315 13.03 2.49 -11.23
C TYR A 315 13.29 1.17 -10.48
N ASN A 316 12.29 0.68 -9.76
CA ASN A 316 12.38 -0.56 -9.00
C ASN A 316 12.56 -1.81 -9.88
N ARG A 317 12.47 -1.71 -11.22
CA ARG A 317 12.63 -2.82 -12.19
C ARG A 317 13.73 -2.56 -13.22
N LEU A 318 14.51 -1.48 -13.07
CA LEU A 318 15.65 -1.23 -13.95
C LEU A 318 16.70 -2.32 -13.77
N GLN A 319 16.98 -3.07 -14.84
CA GLN A 319 18.01 -4.12 -14.82
C GLN A 319 19.40 -3.58 -14.49
N SER A 320 19.71 -2.35 -14.92
CA SER A 320 20.96 -1.66 -14.60
C SER A 320 21.15 -1.37 -13.11
N VAL A 321 20.08 -1.42 -12.32
CA VAL A 321 20.09 -1.19 -10.86
C VAL A 321 19.93 -2.52 -10.13
N TRP A 322 18.93 -3.32 -10.52
CA TRP A 322 18.47 -4.49 -9.76
C TRP A 322 18.98 -5.83 -10.27
N GLY A 323 19.72 -5.85 -11.39
CA GLY A 323 20.23 -7.05 -12.04
C GLY A 323 19.32 -7.56 -13.15
N GLU A 324 19.76 -8.60 -13.86
CA GLU A 324 19.01 -9.19 -14.98
C GLU A 324 17.63 -9.73 -14.56
N ASP A 325 17.50 -10.19 -13.31
CA ASP A 325 16.26 -10.69 -12.73
C ASP A 325 15.38 -9.59 -12.11
N ALA A 326 15.56 -8.33 -12.50
CA ALA A 326 14.82 -7.19 -11.94
C ALA A 326 13.28 -7.33 -12.00
N ASP A 327 12.73 -8.07 -12.96
CA ASP A 327 11.28 -8.31 -13.04
C ASP A 327 10.79 -9.50 -12.20
N SER A 328 11.72 -10.26 -11.61
CA SER A 328 11.42 -11.40 -10.76
C SER A 328 11.44 -11.03 -9.28
N TRP A 329 10.54 -11.63 -8.50
CA TRP A 329 10.61 -11.56 -7.04
C TRP A 329 11.65 -12.54 -6.52
N ASN A 330 12.76 -12.01 -5.98
CA ASN A 330 13.90 -12.75 -5.43
C ASN A 330 14.46 -12.01 -4.19
N PRO A 331 14.12 -12.46 -2.97
CA PRO A 331 14.59 -11.85 -1.72
C PRO A 331 16.10 -11.92 -1.52
N ASN A 332 16.79 -12.94 -2.07
CA ASN A 332 18.22 -13.15 -1.83
C ASN A 332 19.08 -11.97 -2.29
N ARG A 333 18.56 -11.14 -3.21
CA ARG A 333 19.18 -9.87 -3.64
C ARG A 333 19.51 -8.92 -2.48
N PHE A 334 18.75 -8.99 -1.39
CA PHE A 334 18.98 -8.17 -0.20
C PHE A 334 19.81 -8.86 0.88
N LEU A 335 20.28 -10.09 0.62
CA LEU A 335 21.21 -10.83 1.46
C LEU A 335 22.65 -10.72 0.96
N ASP A 336 22.83 -10.57 -0.35
CA ASP A 336 24.15 -10.46 -0.96
C ASP A 336 24.82 -9.13 -0.57
N ASP A 337 26.00 -9.21 0.03
CA ASP A 337 26.80 -8.06 0.47
C ASP A 337 27.54 -7.33 -0.68
N ASN A 338 27.18 -7.62 -1.94
CA ASN A 338 27.73 -6.97 -3.14
C ASN A 338 27.23 -5.52 -3.27
N LYS A 339 27.70 -4.67 -2.36
CA LYS A 339 27.43 -3.23 -2.25
C LYS A 339 28.18 -2.37 -3.27
N GLU A 340 28.68 -2.93 -4.37
CA GLU A 340 29.31 -2.13 -5.44
C GLU A 340 28.28 -1.33 -6.27
N ARG A 341 26.99 -1.34 -5.95
CA ARG A 341 25.95 -0.88 -6.88
C ARG A 341 25.36 0.48 -6.50
N GLN A 342 25.94 1.52 -7.11
CA GLN A 342 25.33 2.81 -7.47
C GLN A 342 24.85 3.72 -6.31
N ALA A 343 24.58 4.98 -6.65
CA ALA A 343 24.05 5.96 -5.70
C ALA A 343 22.72 5.47 -5.11
N SER A 344 22.66 5.33 -3.79
CA SER A 344 21.44 4.93 -3.08
C SER A 344 20.33 5.97 -3.28
N VAL A 345 19.21 5.53 -3.81
CA VAL A 345 18.01 6.33 -4.04
C VAL A 345 16.93 5.94 -3.04
N GLY A 346 16.30 6.94 -2.41
CA GLY A 346 15.24 6.74 -1.44
C GLY A 346 15.74 6.64 -0.01
N VAL A 347 14.81 6.65 0.95
CA VAL A 347 15.14 6.66 2.39
C VAL A 347 15.36 5.28 3.00
N PHE A 348 15.08 4.22 2.25
CA PHE A 348 15.09 2.85 2.75
C PHE A 348 15.51 1.86 1.67
N ALA A 349 16.55 1.07 1.93
CA ALA A 349 16.97 -0.09 1.11
C ALA A 349 17.15 0.18 -0.40
N ASN A 350 17.59 1.39 -0.80
CA ASN A 350 17.68 1.82 -2.20
C ASN A 350 16.31 1.76 -2.94
N LEU A 351 15.20 1.83 -2.20
CA LEU A 351 13.84 1.76 -2.73
C LEU A 351 13.24 3.15 -2.88
N MET A 352 12.67 3.41 -4.05
CA MET A 352 11.86 4.61 -4.28
C MET A 352 10.45 4.51 -3.71
N THR A 353 10.05 3.35 -3.18
CA THR A 353 8.72 3.06 -2.62
C THR A 353 8.31 4.01 -1.50
N PHE A 354 9.29 4.47 -0.70
CA PHE A 354 9.07 5.49 0.34
C PHE A 354 9.52 6.89 -0.05
N SER A 355 9.81 7.13 -1.34
CA SER A 355 10.35 8.39 -1.87
C SER A 355 11.72 8.76 -1.24
N ALA A 356 12.25 9.92 -1.62
CA ALA A 356 13.49 10.48 -1.09
C ALA A 356 13.32 11.96 -0.66
N GLY A 357 14.34 12.50 0.02
CA GLY A 357 14.46 13.91 0.39
C GLY A 357 13.41 14.41 1.37
N ILE A 358 13.16 15.72 1.37
CA ILE A 358 12.24 16.40 2.31
C ILE A 358 10.78 15.93 2.20
N ARG A 359 10.42 15.31 1.07
CA ARG A 359 9.09 14.74 0.78
C ARG A 359 9.05 13.21 0.93
N ALA A 360 10.08 12.59 1.51
CA ALA A 360 10.06 11.16 1.80
C ALA A 360 8.91 10.80 2.75
N CYS A 361 8.37 9.59 2.62
CA CYS A 361 7.35 9.07 3.51
C CYS A 361 7.78 9.25 4.97
N ILE A 362 6.93 9.90 5.78
CA ILE A 362 7.25 10.11 7.20
C ILE A 362 7.09 8.82 8.02
N GLY A 363 6.15 7.96 7.60
CA GLY A 363 5.79 6.71 8.28
C GLY A 363 6.51 5.47 7.75
N TRP A 364 7.62 5.59 7.02
CA TRP A 364 8.25 4.41 6.40
C TRP A 364 8.69 3.35 7.41
N ARG A 365 9.22 3.78 8.57
CA ARG A 365 9.57 2.86 9.66
C ARG A 365 8.32 2.26 10.33
N PHE A 366 7.26 3.06 10.46
CA PHE A 366 5.97 2.60 10.99
C PHE A 366 5.34 1.53 10.12
N ALA A 367 5.42 1.62 8.78
CA ALA A 367 4.89 0.60 7.88
C ALA A 367 5.72 -0.71 7.92
N TYR A 368 7.01 -0.61 8.25
CA TYR A 368 7.94 -1.73 8.25
C TYR A 368 7.75 -2.68 9.43
N VAL A 369 7.61 -2.14 10.65
CA VAL A 369 7.55 -2.95 11.89
C VAL A 369 6.33 -3.89 11.94
N PRO A 370 5.09 -3.46 11.64
CA PRO A 370 3.93 -4.37 11.59
C PRO A 370 4.12 -5.50 10.58
N SER A 371 4.79 -5.22 9.46
CA SER A 371 5.06 -6.23 8.42
C SER A 371 5.95 -7.36 8.94
N LEU A 372 6.94 -7.02 9.77
CA LEU A 372 7.82 -7.98 10.45
C LEU A 372 7.07 -8.76 11.53
N THR A 373 6.31 -8.06 12.37
CA THR A 373 5.55 -8.68 13.47
C THR A 373 4.53 -9.69 12.96
N MET A 374 3.82 -9.36 11.88
CA MET A 374 2.87 -10.29 11.26
C MET A 374 3.51 -11.57 10.74
N ALA A 375 4.64 -11.45 10.06
CA ALA A 375 5.36 -12.63 9.57
C ALA A 375 5.81 -13.55 10.73
N SER A 376 6.12 -12.99 11.89
CA SER A 376 6.51 -13.74 13.08
C SER A 376 5.37 -14.37 13.90
N ALA A 377 4.13 -13.89 13.73
CA ALA A 377 3.00 -14.27 14.59
C ALA A 377 2.37 -15.63 14.26
N ASP A 378 2.57 -16.13 13.04
CA ASP A 378 1.97 -17.39 12.56
C ASP A 378 3.02 -18.35 11.96
N PRO A 379 3.84 -18.99 12.80
CA PRO A 379 4.89 -19.89 12.32
C PRO A 379 4.38 -21.25 11.85
N GLN A 380 3.09 -21.57 12.04
CA GLN A 380 2.55 -22.93 11.82
C GLN A 380 1.64 -23.05 10.60
N THR A 381 1.11 -21.94 10.06
CA THR A 381 0.19 -22.00 8.91
C THR A 381 0.93 -22.02 7.58
N ASP A 382 0.64 -23.02 6.74
CA ASP A 382 1.06 -23.05 5.34
C ASP A 382 0.11 -22.21 4.49
N TYR A 383 0.63 -21.15 3.85
CA TYR A 383 -0.14 -20.40 2.87
C TYR A 383 0.06 -21.03 1.50
N THR A 384 -1.02 -21.50 0.89
CA THR A 384 -1.01 -22.00 -0.48
C THR A 384 -1.97 -21.20 -1.35
N ARG A 385 -1.61 -21.00 -2.62
CA ARG A 385 -2.52 -20.38 -3.56
C ARG A 385 -3.60 -21.38 -3.97
N SER A 386 -4.86 -21.04 -3.68
CA SER A 386 -5.99 -21.67 -4.38
C SER A 386 -6.20 -21.01 -5.75
N CYS A 387 -5.99 -21.76 -6.83
CA CYS A 387 -6.16 -21.28 -8.21
C CYS A 387 -7.58 -21.59 -8.70
N LEU A 388 -8.50 -20.62 -8.61
CA LEU A 388 -9.91 -20.79 -8.99
C LEU A 388 -10.21 -20.55 -10.49
N TYR A 389 -9.31 -20.89 -11.42
CA TYR A 389 -9.58 -20.74 -12.86
C TYR A 389 -9.30 -22.03 -13.65
N THR A 390 -10.37 -22.60 -14.22
CA THR A 390 -10.29 -23.53 -15.36
C THR A 390 -10.69 -22.79 -16.64
N GLU A 391 -9.75 -22.74 -17.59
CA GLU A 391 -9.93 -22.54 -19.04
C GLU A 391 -11.07 -21.63 -19.54
N CYS A 392 -10.93 -20.32 -19.35
CA CYS A 392 -11.60 -19.37 -20.24
C CYS A 392 -10.83 -19.30 -21.57
N SER A 393 -11.41 -19.81 -22.65
CA SER A 393 -10.84 -19.77 -24.02
C SER A 393 -10.59 -18.33 -24.53
N ARG A 394 -11.14 -17.30 -23.87
CA ARG A 394 -10.77 -15.87 -24.11
C ARG A 394 -9.49 -15.41 -23.40
N CYS A 395 -9.09 -16.02 -22.28
CA CYS A 395 -7.82 -15.69 -21.63
C CYS A 395 -6.61 -16.27 -22.39
N LYS A 396 -6.79 -17.38 -23.11
CA LYS A 396 -5.76 -17.94 -24.01
C LYS A 396 -5.40 -16.97 -25.16
N LEU A 397 -6.31 -16.06 -25.55
CA LEU A 397 -6.01 -15.03 -26.55
C LEU A 397 -5.12 -13.90 -26.00
N PHE A 398 -5.30 -13.51 -24.73
CA PHE A 398 -4.47 -12.47 -24.12
C PHE A 398 -3.05 -12.98 -23.85
N SER A 399 -2.89 -14.21 -23.34
CA SER A 399 -1.55 -14.79 -23.10
C SER A 399 -0.81 -15.18 -24.38
N ARG A 400 -1.52 -15.54 -25.46
CA ARG A 400 -0.89 -15.77 -26.79
C ARG A 400 -0.59 -14.48 -27.55
N SER A 401 -1.27 -13.37 -27.25
CA SER A 401 -0.99 -12.07 -27.89
C SER A 401 0.29 -11.40 -27.38
N LEU A 402 0.72 -11.72 -26.15
CA LEU A 402 1.96 -11.24 -25.57
C LEU A 402 3.19 -12.06 -26.00
N SER A 403 3.02 -13.28 -26.53
CA SER A 403 4.13 -14.12 -27.00
C SER A 403 4.34 -14.11 -28.52
N ARG A 404 3.51 -13.40 -29.30
CA ARG A 404 3.71 -13.20 -30.74
C ARG A 404 3.37 -11.77 -31.15
N ARG A 405 4.37 -10.88 -31.06
CA ARG A 405 4.47 -9.68 -31.90
C ARG A 405 5.87 -9.59 -32.46
N SER A 406 6.11 -10.39 -33.50
CA SER A 406 6.96 -9.99 -34.62
C SER A 406 6.08 -9.97 -35.88
N SER A 407 6.27 -8.93 -36.69
CA SER A 407 5.91 -8.87 -38.13
C SER A 407 4.43 -8.69 -38.54
N SER A 408 4.14 -7.48 -39.06
CA SER A 408 3.35 -7.14 -40.26
C SER A 408 1.93 -7.71 -40.53
N SER A 409 1.02 -6.76 -40.78
CA SER A 409 -0.09 -6.74 -41.77
C SER A 409 -1.44 -7.49 -41.54
N ILE A 410 -2.51 -6.68 -41.46
CA ILE A 410 -3.73 -6.66 -42.31
C ILE A 410 -4.90 -7.65 -42.07
N LEU A 411 -6.02 -7.05 -41.62
CA LEU A 411 -7.44 -7.13 -42.04
C LEU A 411 -8.26 -8.45 -42.11
N ARG A 412 -9.56 -8.27 -41.81
CA ARG A 412 -10.77 -9.13 -41.98
C ARG A 412 -10.97 -10.13 -40.83
N GLY A 413 -12.09 -10.18 -40.10
CA GLY A 413 -13.50 -9.94 -40.41
C GLY A 413 -14.23 -11.20 -39.96
N TRP A 414 -15.03 -11.17 -38.88
CA TRP A 414 -15.77 -12.35 -38.41
C TRP A 414 -17.21 -12.00 -38.04
N THR A 415 -18.09 -12.75 -38.72
CA THR A 415 -19.55 -12.75 -38.77
C THR A 415 -20.21 -13.42 -37.56
N SER A 416 -21.49 -13.08 -37.35
CA SER A 416 -22.38 -13.64 -36.32
C SER A 416 -22.76 -15.10 -36.55
N CYS A 417 -22.88 -15.87 -35.47
CA CYS A 417 -23.65 -17.11 -35.38
C CYS A 417 -24.04 -17.25 -33.89
N GLY A 418 -25.29 -17.40 -33.45
CA GLY A 418 -26.39 -18.20 -33.98
C GLY A 418 -26.83 -19.10 -32.83
N SER A 419 -28.05 -18.93 -32.33
CA SER A 419 -28.61 -19.59 -31.14
C SER A 419 -28.96 -21.06 -31.37
N THR A 420 -28.55 -21.97 -30.49
CA THR A 420 -29.19 -23.29 -30.34
C THR A 420 -29.13 -23.78 -28.89
N ARG A 421 -30.29 -24.10 -28.34
CA ARG A 421 -30.50 -24.85 -27.08
C ARG A 421 -30.12 -26.32 -27.31
N GLN A 422 -29.30 -26.90 -26.43
CA GLN A 422 -29.20 -28.35 -26.23
C GLN A 422 -29.18 -28.66 -24.73
N SER A 423 -30.05 -29.60 -24.35
CA SER A 423 -30.20 -30.24 -23.04
C SER A 423 -29.04 -31.18 -22.72
N CYS A 424 -28.63 -31.29 -21.45
CA CYS A 424 -27.63 -32.27 -21.00
C CYS A 424 -28.07 -33.00 -19.71
N HIS A 425 -28.00 -34.33 -19.75
CA HIS A 425 -28.10 -35.28 -18.63
C HIS A 425 -26.95 -35.14 -17.61
N PRO A 426 -27.07 -35.67 -16.37
CA PRO A 426 -26.09 -35.43 -15.31
C PRO A 426 -24.87 -36.37 -15.42
N PRO A 427 -23.63 -35.88 -15.21
CA PRO A 427 -22.48 -36.75 -14.95
C PRO A 427 -22.13 -36.79 -13.46
N SER A 428 -21.62 -37.96 -13.08
CA SER A 428 -21.08 -38.39 -11.80
C SER A 428 -19.85 -37.62 -11.32
N LYS A 429 -19.70 -37.55 -9.99
CA LYS A 429 -18.50 -37.26 -9.19
C LYS A 429 -17.75 -35.94 -9.48
N GLY A 430 -17.81 -35.06 -8.47
CA GLY A 430 -16.75 -34.10 -8.14
C GLY A 430 -16.55 -32.93 -9.10
N ARG A 431 -17.33 -31.85 -8.94
CA ARG A 431 -16.96 -30.43 -9.17
C ARG A 431 -18.22 -29.53 -9.21
N TRP A 432 -18.32 -28.60 -8.26
CA TRP A 432 -19.14 -27.37 -8.34
C TRP A 432 -18.40 -26.29 -7.52
N ARG A 433 -17.81 -25.24 -8.12
CA ARG A 433 -18.34 -24.02 -8.78
C ARG A 433 -18.93 -22.98 -7.81
N TRP A 434 -18.25 -21.83 -7.70
CA TRP A 434 -18.85 -20.52 -7.43
C TRP A 434 -18.19 -19.43 -8.27
N GLY A 435 -18.99 -18.45 -8.64
CA GLY A 435 -18.63 -17.31 -9.48
C GLY A 435 -18.69 -15.97 -8.75
N TYR A 436 -18.21 -14.95 -9.46
CA TYR A 436 -18.54 -13.55 -9.25
C TYR A 436 -18.99 -12.95 -10.58
N SER A 437 -19.98 -12.05 -10.49
CA SER A 437 -20.55 -11.32 -11.62
C SER A 437 -19.49 -10.49 -12.34
N CYS A 438 -19.10 -10.93 -13.54
CA CYS A 438 -18.70 -10.00 -14.59
C CYS A 438 -19.98 -9.36 -15.15
N LEU A 439 -20.12 -8.04 -15.02
CA LEU A 439 -20.95 -7.26 -15.94
C LEU A 439 -20.30 -7.38 -17.33
N CYS A 440 -20.71 -8.43 -18.07
CA CYS A 440 -20.52 -8.47 -19.50
C CYS A 440 -21.30 -7.31 -20.10
N MET A 441 -20.58 -6.36 -20.71
CA MET A 441 -21.16 -5.43 -21.66
C MET A 441 -21.92 -6.23 -22.72
N SER A 442 -23.26 -6.13 -22.75
CA SER A 442 -23.95 -6.14 -24.03
C SER A 442 -23.61 -4.81 -24.69
N ARG A 443 -22.89 -4.86 -25.80
CA ARG A 443 -22.87 -3.73 -26.73
C ARG A 443 -24.30 -3.56 -27.25
N SER A 444 -24.94 -2.46 -26.89
CA SER A 444 -25.90 -1.78 -27.76
C SER A 444 -25.18 -0.60 -28.37
#